data_AF-A0A933H2S5-F1
#
_entry.id   AF-A0A933H2S5-F1
#
_cell.length_a   1.000
_cell.length_b   1.000
_cell.length_c   1.000
_cell.angle_alpha   90.00
_cell.angle_beta   90.00
_cell.angle_gamma   90.00
#
_symmetry.space_group_name_H-M   'P 1'
#
loop_
_entity.id
_entity.type
_entity.pdbx_description
1 polymer ?
#
loop_
_entity_poly.entity_id
_entity_poly.type
_entity_poly.pdbx_seq_one_letter_code
_entity_poly.pdbx_strand_id
1 'polypeptide(L)'
;MIRLAVRAALIAATVVAFSGVAYADFLDRFGPPSRVELSDIRANPRAYLEQVVQFELRFNAYGDVYNPVFTRFVPERYVNFSGWGEEQLLYKQEEFVDPFPFLFMDKSHPEIKTLNKLTRFEPVLVTAYIHDYFQEMVWIDVVAVQQNDAGVLNERILIHITRGMEHFRQRRWDDCLREFKDALLYPLPHAYAAQVQKDVALVYYYKKGPAFLEAAEIELQRAVVLNPDHIYLRRLYARVQEQNRLAIEEGRRVKTRHGEEGTGQ
;
A
#
# COMPACT_ATOMS: atom_id res chain seq x y z
N MET A 1 30.89 12.44 10.25
CA MET A 1 30.92 10.95 10.17
C MET A 1 29.49 10.45 10.01
N ILE A 2 29.10 10.14 8.78
CA ILE A 2 27.74 9.77 8.37
C ILE A 2 27.57 8.27 8.63
N ARG A 3 26.65 7.89 9.53
CA ARG A 3 26.31 6.48 9.77
C ARG A 3 25.30 6.02 8.71
N LEU A 4 25.79 5.30 7.71
CA LEU A 4 24.98 4.46 6.83
C LEU A 4 24.43 3.30 7.67
N ALA A 5 23.15 3.35 8.03
CA ALA A 5 22.47 2.24 8.67
C ALA A 5 21.97 1.28 7.59
N VAL A 6 22.72 0.21 7.35
CA VAL A 6 22.31 -0.94 6.53
C VAL A 6 21.13 -1.62 7.23
N ARG A 7 19.92 -1.45 6.69
CA ARG A 7 18.75 -2.23 7.12
C ARG A 7 18.77 -3.56 6.40
N ALA A 8 19.16 -4.62 7.09
CA ALA A 8 18.92 -5.99 6.65
C ALA A 8 17.44 -6.30 6.85
N ALA A 9 16.64 -6.18 5.79
CA ALA A 9 15.27 -6.70 5.77
C ALA A 9 15.33 -8.21 5.59
N LEU A 10 14.76 -8.97 6.53
CA LEU A 10 14.60 -10.41 6.41
C LEU A 10 13.45 -10.66 5.43
N ILE A 11 13.77 -10.82 4.14
CA ILE A 11 12.78 -11.10 3.11
C ILE A 11 12.32 -12.56 3.26
N ALA A 12 11.11 -12.78 3.76
CA ALA A 12 10.45 -14.07 3.64
C ALA A 12 10.26 -14.36 2.14
N ALA A 13 10.98 -15.34 1.62
CA ALA A 13 10.86 -15.79 0.24
C ALA A 13 9.54 -16.53 0.06
N THR A 14 8.48 -15.81 -0.32
CA THR A 14 7.28 -16.45 -0.87
C THR A 14 7.65 -17.11 -2.18
N VAL A 15 7.83 -18.43 -2.18
CA VAL A 15 8.08 -19.21 -3.39
C VAL A 15 6.76 -19.32 -4.16
N VAL A 16 6.54 -18.41 -5.11
CA VAL A 16 5.42 -18.52 -6.04
C VAL A 16 5.77 -19.57 -7.09
N ALA A 17 4.86 -20.52 -7.33
CA ALA A 17 5.07 -21.61 -8.27
C ALA A 17 4.97 -21.09 -9.71
N PHE A 18 6.12 -20.76 -10.30
CA PHE A 18 6.22 -20.50 -11.74
C PHE A 18 6.04 -21.81 -12.52
N SER A 19 5.52 -21.70 -13.75
CA SER A 19 5.62 -22.81 -14.71
C SER A 19 7.12 -23.04 -15.00
N GLY A 20 7.65 -24.11 -14.42
CA GLY A 20 9.04 -24.18 -13.92
C GLY A 20 10.19 -24.21 -14.94
N VAL A 21 9.96 -24.00 -16.23
CA VAL A 21 11.03 -24.03 -17.24
C VAL A 21 11.49 -22.63 -17.63
N ALA A 22 10.57 -21.72 -17.98
CA ALA A 22 10.94 -20.36 -18.40
C ALA A 22 11.53 -19.53 -17.25
N TYR A 23 11.01 -19.71 -16.04
CA TYR A 23 11.52 -19.01 -14.87
C TYR A 23 12.87 -19.54 -14.38
N ALA A 24 13.12 -20.85 -14.52
CA ALA A 24 14.40 -21.44 -14.14
C ALA A 24 15.54 -20.94 -15.06
N ASP A 25 15.30 -20.91 -16.37
CA ASP A 25 16.25 -20.33 -17.35
C ASP A 25 16.49 -18.84 -17.07
N PHE A 26 15.42 -18.11 -16.74
CA PHE A 26 15.51 -16.70 -16.37
C PHE A 26 16.36 -16.49 -15.09
N LEU A 27 16.09 -17.26 -14.03
CA LEU A 27 16.85 -17.19 -12.78
C LEU A 27 18.31 -17.59 -12.97
N ASP A 28 18.60 -18.58 -13.82
CA ASP A 28 19.98 -18.99 -14.11
C ASP A 28 20.75 -17.86 -14.81
N ARG A 29 20.06 -17.13 -15.70
CA ARG A 29 20.66 -16.06 -16.49
C ARG A 29 20.84 -14.74 -15.74
N PHE A 30 19.91 -14.39 -14.84
CA PHE A 30 19.87 -13.07 -14.22
C PHE A 30 19.94 -13.08 -12.69
N GLY A 31 19.89 -14.24 -12.06
CA GLY A 31 19.81 -14.37 -10.61
C GLY A 31 18.43 -14.04 -10.03
N PRO A 32 18.27 -14.10 -8.70
CA PRO A 32 17.02 -13.80 -8.03
C PRO A 32 16.65 -12.30 -8.16
N PRO A 33 15.38 -11.97 -8.43
CA PRO A 33 14.94 -10.59 -8.55
C PRO A 33 15.07 -9.84 -7.22
N SER A 34 15.55 -8.59 -7.27
CA SER A 34 15.53 -7.72 -6.09
C SER A 34 14.13 -7.18 -5.84
N ARG A 35 13.60 -7.34 -4.63
CA ARG A 35 12.30 -6.73 -4.26
C ARG A 35 12.45 -5.24 -4.04
N VAL A 36 11.64 -4.45 -4.73
CA VAL A 36 11.68 -2.98 -4.72
C VAL A 36 10.26 -2.41 -4.77
N GLU A 37 10.10 -1.13 -4.41
CA GLU A 37 8.87 -0.39 -4.67
C GLU A 37 8.93 0.30 -6.03
N LEU A 38 7.78 0.54 -6.66
CA LEU A 38 7.75 1.23 -7.95
C LEU A 38 8.16 2.70 -7.78
N SER A 39 7.79 3.32 -6.67
CA SER A 39 8.22 4.66 -6.27
C SER A 39 9.75 4.81 -6.19
N ASP A 40 10.46 3.80 -5.68
CA ASP A 40 11.92 3.80 -5.60
C ASP A 40 12.55 3.79 -7.01
N ILE A 41 12.00 2.97 -7.92
CA ILE A 41 12.41 2.95 -9.33
C ILE A 41 12.20 4.32 -9.97
N ARG A 42 11.06 4.96 -9.73
CA ARG A 42 10.75 6.30 -10.26
C ARG A 42 11.67 7.38 -9.69
N ALA A 43 12.02 7.27 -8.41
CA ALA A 43 12.87 8.25 -7.74
C ALA A 43 14.35 8.14 -8.18
N ASN A 44 14.84 6.92 -8.41
CA ASN A 44 16.25 6.66 -8.75
C ASN A 44 16.40 5.70 -9.94
N PRO A 45 15.86 6.02 -11.13
CA PRO A 45 15.75 5.10 -12.26
C PRO A 45 17.09 4.48 -12.67
N ARG A 46 18.16 5.28 -12.68
CA ARG A 46 19.51 4.84 -13.07
C ARG A 46 20.10 3.80 -12.12
N ALA A 47 19.68 3.78 -10.85
CA ALA A 47 20.19 2.83 -9.87
C ALA A 47 19.72 1.39 -10.12
N TYR A 48 18.70 1.22 -10.95
CA TYR A 48 18.08 -0.07 -11.26
C TYR A 48 18.32 -0.52 -12.70
N LEU A 49 19.07 0.24 -13.51
CA LEU A 49 19.41 -0.17 -14.87
C LEU A 49 20.15 -1.51 -14.87
N GLU A 50 19.81 -2.34 -15.85
CA GLU A 50 20.35 -3.68 -16.07
C GLU A 50 20.09 -4.66 -14.92
N GLN A 51 19.16 -4.34 -14.00
CA GLN A 51 18.77 -5.20 -12.90
C GLN A 51 17.43 -5.87 -13.16
N VAL A 52 17.31 -7.07 -12.60
CA VAL A 52 16.02 -7.72 -12.43
C VAL A 52 15.42 -7.31 -11.10
N VAL A 53 14.21 -6.78 -11.17
CA VAL A 53 13.43 -6.34 -10.02
C VAL A 53 12.11 -7.09 -9.94
N GLN A 54 11.57 -7.15 -8.74
CA GLN A 54 10.22 -7.61 -8.47
C GLN A 54 9.48 -6.58 -7.61
N PHE A 55 8.29 -6.19 -8.03
CA PHE A 55 7.47 -5.21 -7.32
C PHE A 55 5.99 -5.54 -7.45
N GLU A 56 5.21 -5.07 -6.49
CA GLU A 56 3.75 -5.21 -6.50
C GLU A 56 3.12 -4.02 -7.26
N LEU A 57 2.12 -4.33 -8.07
CA LEU A 57 1.47 -3.38 -8.96
C LEU A 57 -0.04 -3.64 -8.96
N ARG A 58 -0.85 -2.58 -9.02
CA ARG A 58 -2.26 -2.68 -9.39
C ARG A 58 -2.45 -2.30 -10.84
N PHE A 59 -3.01 -3.21 -11.62
CA PHE A 59 -3.26 -2.97 -13.03
C PHE A 59 -4.21 -1.78 -13.21
N ASN A 60 -3.86 -0.83 -14.08
CA ASN A 60 -4.73 0.29 -14.44
C ASN A 60 -5.43 0.01 -15.77
N ALA A 61 -4.65 -0.02 -16.85
CA ALA A 61 -5.14 -0.18 -18.20
C ALA A 61 -4.01 -0.52 -19.18
N TYR A 62 -4.38 -1.05 -20.34
CA TYR A 62 -3.53 -1.05 -21.52
C TYR A 62 -3.24 0.38 -22.00
N GLY A 63 -2.08 0.57 -22.60
CA GLY A 63 -1.68 1.84 -23.20
C GLY A 63 -1.23 1.66 -24.65
N ASP A 64 -0.81 2.77 -25.24
CA ASP A 64 -0.27 2.85 -26.61
C ASP A 64 0.97 3.77 -26.62
N VAL A 65 1.82 3.62 -25.60
CA VAL A 65 3.02 4.45 -25.43
C VAL A 65 4.23 3.71 -25.99
N TYR A 66 4.66 4.07 -27.20
CA TYR A 66 5.79 3.44 -27.88
C TYR A 66 6.79 4.48 -28.39
N ASN A 67 8.08 4.13 -28.42
CA ASN A 67 9.12 4.98 -28.99
C ASN A 67 10.20 4.14 -29.70
N PRO A 68 9.90 3.61 -30.90
CA PRO A 68 10.78 2.68 -31.60
C PRO A 68 12.13 3.28 -32.02
N VAL A 69 12.28 4.60 -31.96
CA VAL A 69 13.54 5.30 -32.32
C VAL A 69 14.57 5.21 -31.19
N PHE A 70 14.11 5.29 -29.94
CA PHE A 70 14.99 5.39 -28.76
C PHE A 70 14.87 4.19 -27.81
N THR A 71 13.87 3.34 -28.01
CA THR A 71 13.65 2.16 -27.17
C THR A 71 13.37 0.96 -28.06
N ARG A 72 13.57 -0.23 -27.50
CA ARG A 72 13.28 -1.50 -28.21
C ARG A 72 11.80 -1.85 -28.29
N PHE A 73 10.94 -1.07 -27.61
CA PHE A 73 9.53 -1.38 -27.44
C PHE A 73 8.74 -0.89 -28.66
N VAL A 74 8.36 -1.84 -29.51
CA VAL A 74 7.56 -1.61 -30.73
C VAL A 74 6.19 -2.28 -30.61
N PRO A 75 5.12 -1.68 -31.14
CA PRO A 75 3.76 -2.18 -30.98
C PRO A 75 3.53 -3.54 -31.65
N GLU A 76 4.31 -3.92 -32.65
CA GLU A 76 4.22 -5.23 -33.31
C GLU A 76 4.61 -6.38 -32.37
N ARG A 77 5.55 -6.12 -31.46
CA ARG A 77 6.16 -7.13 -30.59
C ARG A 77 5.71 -7.04 -29.14
N TYR A 78 5.46 -5.84 -28.62
CA TYR A 78 5.17 -5.63 -27.21
C TYR A 78 3.75 -5.13 -26.98
N VAL A 79 3.15 -5.53 -25.86
CA VAL A 79 1.95 -4.90 -25.29
C VAL A 79 2.41 -3.89 -24.24
N ASN A 80 1.97 -2.64 -24.39
CA ASN A 80 2.14 -1.61 -23.36
C ASN A 80 0.98 -1.63 -22.37
N PHE A 81 1.28 -1.47 -21.09
CA PHE A 81 0.27 -1.31 -20.05
C PHE A 81 0.78 -0.40 -18.93
N SER A 82 -0.14 -0.03 -18.05
CA SER A 82 0.11 0.87 -16.92
C SER A 82 -0.44 0.28 -15.63
N GLY A 83 0.11 0.75 -14.51
CA GLY A 83 -0.41 0.40 -13.19
C GLY A 83 0.10 1.35 -12.12
N TRP A 84 -0.44 1.19 -10.93
CA TRP A 84 0.00 1.91 -9.74
C TRP A 84 0.83 1.00 -8.86
N GLY A 85 1.90 1.51 -8.27
CA GLY A 85 2.63 0.79 -7.23
C GLY A 85 1.71 0.50 -6.03
N GLU A 86 1.93 -0.61 -5.34
CA GLU A 86 1.14 -0.96 -4.15
C GLU A 86 1.27 0.09 -3.03
N GLU A 87 2.38 0.82 -3.00
CA GLU A 87 2.63 1.93 -2.08
C GLU A 87 1.76 3.18 -2.36
N GLN A 88 1.16 3.27 -3.56
CA GLN A 88 0.30 4.40 -3.93
C GLN A 88 -1.08 4.29 -3.27
N LEU A 89 -1.50 5.36 -2.60
CA LEU A 89 -2.77 5.57 -1.93
C LEU A 89 -3.79 6.22 -2.88
N LEU A 90 -4.44 5.39 -3.70
CA LEU A 90 -5.33 5.75 -4.80
C LEU A 90 -6.61 6.51 -4.41
N TYR A 91 -6.89 6.69 -3.13
CA TYR A 91 -7.95 7.61 -2.69
C TYR A 91 -7.48 9.09 -2.68
N LYS A 92 -6.18 9.34 -2.87
CA LYS A 92 -5.64 10.66 -3.15
C LYS A 92 -5.62 10.87 -4.66
N GLN A 93 -6.21 11.97 -5.11
CA GLN A 93 -6.39 12.25 -6.54
C GLN A 93 -5.05 12.26 -7.29
N GLU A 94 -4.06 12.93 -6.74
CA GLU A 94 -2.71 13.08 -7.28
C GLU A 94 -1.98 11.75 -7.47
N GLU A 95 -2.21 10.76 -6.62
CA GLU A 95 -1.64 9.42 -6.79
C GLU A 95 -2.50 8.57 -7.76
N PHE A 96 -3.82 8.78 -7.78
CA PHE A 96 -4.75 8.10 -8.68
C PHE A 96 -4.53 8.45 -10.15
N VAL A 97 -4.26 9.73 -10.46
CA VAL A 97 -4.08 10.21 -11.84
C VAL A 97 -2.66 10.00 -12.38
N ASP A 98 -1.77 9.42 -11.57
CA ASP A 98 -0.36 9.20 -11.91
C ASP A 98 0.02 7.70 -11.90
N PRO A 99 -0.61 6.87 -12.76
CA PRO A 99 -0.15 5.50 -12.98
C PRO A 99 1.18 5.52 -13.72
N PHE A 100 2.03 4.53 -13.47
CA PHE A 100 3.28 4.33 -14.20
C PHE A 100 2.98 3.73 -15.59
N PRO A 101 3.31 4.40 -16.71
CA PRO A 101 2.82 4.01 -18.03
C PRO A 101 3.82 3.19 -18.88
N PHE A 102 5.04 3.00 -18.41
CA PHE A 102 6.14 2.44 -19.22
C PHE A 102 6.43 0.97 -18.90
N LEU A 103 5.38 0.14 -18.83
CA LEU A 103 5.48 -1.31 -18.66
C LEU A 103 5.20 -2.01 -19.99
N PHE A 104 6.04 -2.97 -20.35
CA PHE A 104 5.96 -3.65 -21.64
C PHE A 104 6.12 -5.15 -21.48
N MET A 105 5.27 -5.96 -22.11
CA MET A 105 5.43 -7.41 -22.16
C MET A 105 5.46 -7.90 -23.61
N ASP A 106 6.39 -8.79 -23.94
CA ASP A 106 6.47 -9.42 -25.26
C ASP A 106 5.19 -10.22 -25.56
N LYS A 107 4.57 -10.01 -26.73
CA LYS A 107 3.33 -10.66 -27.16
C LYS A 107 3.45 -12.18 -27.31
N SER A 108 4.67 -12.68 -27.53
CA SER A 108 4.95 -14.11 -27.58
C SER A 108 5.13 -14.75 -26.21
N HIS A 109 5.20 -13.94 -25.14
CA HIS A 109 5.44 -14.43 -23.80
C HIS A 109 4.29 -15.36 -23.33
N PRO A 110 4.57 -16.53 -22.72
CA PRO A 110 3.53 -17.45 -22.29
C PRO A 110 2.50 -16.84 -21.33
N GLU A 111 2.93 -15.89 -20.49
CA GLU A 111 2.07 -15.22 -19.49
C GLU A 111 1.24 -14.06 -20.06
N ILE A 112 1.32 -13.76 -21.36
CA ILE A 112 0.49 -12.70 -21.98
C ILE A 112 -1.01 -12.95 -21.78
N LYS A 113 -1.41 -14.22 -21.67
CA LYS A 113 -2.80 -14.62 -21.37
C LYS A 113 -3.24 -14.21 -19.97
N THR A 114 -2.33 -14.19 -19.01
CA THR A 114 -2.60 -13.71 -17.64
C THR A 114 -2.81 -12.21 -17.68
N LEU A 115 -1.88 -11.47 -18.33
CA LEU A 115 -2.00 -10.03 -18.51
C LEU A 115 -3.35 -9.66 -19.18
N ASN A 116 -3.72 -10.35 -20.27
CA ASN A 116 -4.98 -10.17 -21.03
C ASN A 116 -6.28 -10.38 -20.24
N LYS A 117 -6.20 -10.98 -19.05
CA LYS A 117 -7.36 -11.22 -18.18
C LYS A 117 -7.47 -10.21 -17.04
N LEU A 118 -6.43 -9.40 -16.80
CA LEU A 118 -6.43 -8.46 -15.71
C LEU A 118 -7.49 -7.39 -15.93
N THR A 119 -8.26 -7.13 -14.88
CA THR A 119 -9.15 -5.98 -14.80
C THR A 119 -8.53 -4.88 -13.94
N ARG A 120 -9.07 -3.67 -14.06
CA ARG A 120 -8.58 -2.49 -13.33
C ARG A 120 -8.60 -2.75 -11.82
N PHE A 121 -7.54 -2.34 -11.14
CA PHE A 121 -7.23 -2.55 -9.72
C PHE A 121 -6.80 -3.96 -9.31
N GLU A 122 -6.77 -4.93 -10.23
CA GLU A 122 -6.25 -6.26 -9.89
C GLU A 122 -4.78 -6.17 -9.46
N PRO A 123 -4.46 -6.68 -8.27
CA PRO A 123 -3.09 -6.70 -7.79
C PRO A 123 -2.31 -7.82 -8.49
N VAL A 124 -1.11 -7.47 -8.92
CA VAL A 124 -0.17 -8.39 -9.56
C VAL A 124 1.22 -8.21 -8.99
N LEU A 125 1.95 -9.31 -8.92
CA LEU A 125 3.39 -9.33 -8.69
C LEU A 125 4.08 -9.32 -10.06
N VAL A 126 4.88 -8.30 -10.30
CA VAL A 126 5.57 -8.07 -11.56
C VAL A 126 7.04 -8.39 -11.36
N THR A 127 7.59 -9.27 -12.20
CA THR A 127 9.04 -9.43 -12.35
C THR A 127 9.45 -8.78 -13.66
N ALA A 128 10.46 -7.91 -13.61
CA ALA A 128 10.86 -7.13 -14.76
C ALA A 128 12.38 -6.92 -14.83
N TYR A 129 12.86 -6.70 -16.05
CA TYR A 129 14.22 -6.26 -16.33
C TYR A 129 14.19 -4.80 -16.80
N ILE A 130 15.01 -3.94 -16.18
CA ILE A 130 15.04 -2.52 -16.52
C ILE A 130 16.14 -2.29 -17.58
N HIS A 131 15.73 -2.24 -18.84
CA HIS A 131 16.63 -2.08 -19.98
C HIS A 131 16.96 -0.62 -20.29
N ASP A 132 15.92 0.17 -20.57
CA ASP A 132 16.08 1.47 -21.22
C ASP A 132 15.75 2.61 -20.26
N TYR A 133 16.47 3.72 -20.40
CA TYR A 133 16.19 4.97 -19.72
C TYR A 133 16.25 6.13 -20.72
N PHE A 134 15.13 6.83 -20.86
CA PHE A 134 14.94 7.89 -21.85
C PHE A 134 14.05 8.98 -21.27
N GLN A 135 14.42 10.25 -21.50
CA GLN A 135 13.71 11.42 -20.98
C GLN A 135 13.42 11.34 -19.46
N GLU A 136 14.43 10.95 -18.68
CA GLU A 136 14.32 10.80 -17.22
C GLU A 136 13.35 9.71 -16.74
N MET A 137 12.83 8.88 -17.66
CA MET A 137 11.90 7.79 -17.35
C MET A 137 12.52 6.44 -17.74
N VAL A 138 12.28 5.42 -16.92
CA VAL A 138 12.63 4.03 -17.24
C VAL A 138 11.53 3.38 -18.07
N TRP A 139 11.96 2.54 -19.00
CA TRP A 139 11.08 1.68 -19.77
C TRP A 139 11.36 0.24 -19.38
N ILE A 140 10.34 -0.41 -18.84
CA ILE A 140 10.48 -1.65 -18.08
C ILE A 140 10.00 -2.83 -18.93
N ASP A 141 10.91 -3.80 -19.17
CA ASP A 141 10.59 -5.06 -19.85
C ASP A 141 10.08 -6.07 -18.82
N VAL A 142 8.77 -6.27 -18.82
CA VAL A 142 8.06 -7.16 -17.92
C VAL A 142 8.17 -8.59 -18.44
N VAL A 143 8.88 -9.42 -17.67
CA VAL A 143 9.17 -10.81 -18.01
C VAL A 143 8.21 -11.78 -17.33
N ALA A 144 7.53 -11.38 -16.25
CA ALA A 144 6.49 -12.20 -15.63
C ALA A 144 5.44 -11.33 -14.92
N VAL A 145 4.20 -11.80 -14.94
CA VAL A 145 3.04 -11.21 -14.25
C VAL A 145 2.26 -12.31 -13.57
N GLN A 146 2.17 -12.21 -12.25
CA GLN A 146 1.46 -13.18 -11.41
C GLN A 146 0.33 -12.48 -10.67
N GLN A 147 -0.83 -13.13 -10.56
CA GLN A 147 -1.88 -12.63 -9.67
C GLN A 147 -1.38 -12.65 -8.23
N ASN A 148 -1.62 -11.55 -7.51
CA ASN A 148 -1.26 -11.40 -6.11
C ASN A 148 -2.54 -11.37 -5.26
N ASP A 149 -2.47 -11.78 -3.99
CA ASP A 149 -3.60 -11.72 -3.05
C ASP A 149 -3.47 -10.50 -2.12
N ALA A 150 -3.00 -9.37 -2.65
CA ALA A 150 -2.80 -8.13 -1.90
C ALA A 150 -4.12 -7.42 -1.54
N GLY A 151 -5.23 -8.15 -1.41
CA GLY A 151 -6.54 -7.59 -1.10
C GLY A 151 -7.23 -6.88 -2.26
N VAL A 152 -8.50 -6.56 -2.02
CA VAL A 152 -9.42 -6.00 -3.03
C VAL A 152 -9.45 -4.48 -2.95
N LEU A 153 -9.29 -3.84 -4.10
CA LEU A 153 -9.48 -2.41 -4.28
C LEU A 153 -10.36 -2.17 -5.50
N ASN A 154 -11.29 -1.23 -5.41
CA ASN A 154 -12.11 -0.78 -6.53
C ASN A 154 -12.64 0.63 -6.26
N GLU A 155 -13.26 1.25 -7.26
CA GLU A 155 -13.76 2.63 -7.17
C GLU A 155 -14.74 2.84 -6.02
N ARG A 156 -15.61 1.87 -5.73
CA ARG A 156 -16.58 1.97 -4.63
C ARG A 156 -15.89 2.07 -3.28
N ILE A 157 -14.86 1.25 -3.05
CA ILE A 157 -14.05 1.30 -1.83
C ILE A 157 -13.37 2.66 -1.72
N LEU A 158 -12.74 3.14 -2.80
CA LEU A 158 -12.07 4.44 -2.82
C LEU A 158 -13.04 5.60 -2.55
N ILE A 159 -14.28 5.53 -3.03
CA ILE A 159 -15.34 6.51 -2.75
C ILE A 159 -15.65 6.56 -1.25
N HIS A 160 -15.80 5.41 -0.57
CA HIS A 160 -16.04 5.38 0.87
C HIS A 160 -14.89 6.01 1.66
N ILE A 161 -13.64 5.68 1.32
CA ILE A 161 -12.46 6.29 1.98
C ILE A 161 -12.45 7.81 1.74
N THR A 162 -12.67 8.25 0.50
CA THR A 162 -12.66 9.67 0.14
C THR A 162 -13.77 10.46 0.86
N ARG A 163 -14.99 9.91 0.93
CA ARG A 163 -16.12 10.51 1.65
C ARG A 163 -15.87 10.56 3.16
N GLY A 164 -15.30 9.50 3.73
CA GLY A 164 -14.87 9.47 5.12
C GLY A 164 -13.90 10.61 5.44
N MET A 165 -12.88 10.80 4.60
CA MET A 165 -11.92 11.91 4.72
C MET A 165 -12.58 13.28 4.60
N GLU A 166 -13.58 13.43 3.72
CA GLU A 166 -14.31 14.69 3.59
C GLU A 166 -15.18 14.99 4.82
N HIS A 167 -15.90 13.99 5.33
CA HIS A 167 -16.65 14.11 6.58
C HIS A 167 -15.75 14.40 7.78
N PHE A 168 -14.54 13.83 7.81
CA PHE A 168 -13.53 14.14 8.81
C PHE A 168 -13.18 15.63 8.83
N ARG A 169 -12.89 16.22 7.65
CA ARG A 169 -12.58 17.66 7.53
C ARG A 169 -13.74 18.55 8.00
N GLN A 170 -14.97 18.11 7.71
CA GLN A 170 -16.20 18.80 8.11
C GLN A 170 -16.61 18.54 9.58
N ARG A 171 -15.83 17.77 10.33
CA ARG A 171 -16.12 17.35 11.72
C ARG A 171 -17.44 16.57 11.88
N ARG A 172 -17.90 15.91 10.82
CA ARG A 172 -19.09 15.04 10.81
C ARG A 172 -18.68 13.63 11.23
N TRP A 173 -18.42 13.44 12.52
CA TRP A 173 -17.76 12.25 13.04
C TRP A 173 -18.52 10.94 12.80
N ASP A 174 -19.85 10.95 12.95
CA ASP A 174 -20.65 9.73 12.77
C ASP A 174 -20.72 9.30 11.30
N ASP A 175 -20.84 10.25 10.38
CA ASP A 175 -20.78 9.99 8.94
C ASP A 175 -19.39 9.50 8.53
N CYS A 176 -18.34 10.11 9.07
CA CYS A 176 -16.96 9.71 8.84
C CYS A 176 -16.71 8.26 9.28
N LEU A 177 -17.17 7.87 10.48
CA LEU A 177 -17.03 6.51 10.99
C LEU A 177 -17.79 5.51 10.13
N ARG A 178 -19.00 5.85 9.70
CA ARG A 178 -19.80 5.00 8.82
C ARG A 178 -19.07 4.72 7.51
N GLU A 179 -18.62 5.75 6.81
CA GLU A 179 -17.93 5.58 5.52
C GLU A 179 -16.62 4.78 5.65
N PHE A 180 -15.80 5.04 6.68
CA PHE A 180 -14.59 4.25 6.91
C PHE A 180 -14.89 2.79 7.29
N LYS A 181 -15.91 2.54 8.10
CA LYS A 181 -16.31 1.17 8.46
C LYS A 181 -16.85 0.41 7.25
N ASP A 182 -17.61 1.07 6.38
CA ASP A 182 -18.10 0.48 5.13
C ASP A 182 -16.94 0.09 4.22
N ALA A 183 -15.87 0.89 4.15
CA ALA A 183 -14.65 0.51 3.43
C ALA A 183 -13.94 -0.71 4.06
N LEU A 184 -13.92 -0.81 5.39
CA LEU A 184 -13.31 -1.92 6.14
C LEU A 184 -14.13 -3.23 6.11
N LEU A 185 -15.33 -3.23 5.53
CA LEU A 185 -16.09 -4.47 5.27
C LEU A 185 -15.44 -5.31 4.16
N TYR A 186 -14.53 -4.72 3.38
CA TYR A 186 -13.80 -5.38 2.31
C TYR A 186 -12.40 -5.82 2.79
N PRO A 187 -11.82 -6.89 2.21
CA PRO A 187 -10.45 -7.31 2.51
C PRO A 187 -9.46 -6.35 1.84
N LEU A 188 -9.27 -5.18 2.46
CA LEU A 188 -8.40 -4.13 1.93
C LEU A 188 -6.93 -4.58 1.93
N PRO A 189 -6.12 -4.02 1.02
CA PRO A 189 -4.68 -4.18 1.09
C PRO A 189 -4.13 -3.67 2.42
N HIS A 190 -3.09 -4.30 2.97
CA HIS A 190 -2.62 -4.01 4.34
C HIS A 190 -2.31 -2.53 4.57
N ALA A 191 -1.66 -1.86 3.60
CA ALA A 191 -1.38 -0.42 3.68
C ALA A 191 -2.66 0.43 3.78
N TYR A 192 -3.68 0.10 2.98
CA TYR A 192 -4.97 0.78 3.00
C TYR A 192 -5.73 0.49 4.29
N ALA A 193 -5.80 -0.78 4.69
CA ALA A 193 -6.44 -1.21 5.92
C ALA A 193 -5.83 -0.48 7.13
N ALA A 194 -4.49 -0.45 7.24
CA ALA A 194 -3.78 0.24 8.31
C ALA A 194 -4.08 1.74 8.32
N GLN A 195 -4.12 2.37 7.14
CA GLN A 195 -4.40 3.79 7.00
C GLN A 195 -5.85 4.15 7.37
N VAL A 196 -6.84 3.38 6.89
CA VAL A 196 -8.25 3.58 7.25
C VAL A 196 -8.48 3.32 8.74
N GLN A 197 -7.87 2.28 9.30
CA GLN A 197 -7.90 1.98 10.74
C GLN A 197 -7.33 3.14 11.57
N LYS A 198 -6.19 3.72 11.16
CA LYS A 198 -5.63 4.93 11.77
C LYS A 198 -6.64 6.08 11.70
N ASP A 199 -7.30 6.28 10.56
CA ASP A 199 -8.23 7.39 10.36
C ASP A 199 -9.49 7.22 11.22
N VAL A 200 -10.03 6.00 11.36
CA VAL A 200 -11.09 5.66 12.33
C VAL A 200 -10.65 5.99 13.75
N ALA A 201 -9.43 5.59 14.14
CA ALA A 201 -8.92 5.89 15.47
C ALA A 201 -8.81 7.39 15.75
N LEU A 202 -8.39 8.17 14.75
CA LEU A 202 -8.35 9.62 14.85
C LEU A 202 -9.76 10.21 15.05
N VAL A 203 -10.79 9.67 14.38
CA VAL A 203 -12.16 10.13 14.63
C VAL A 203 -12.57 9.90 16.09
N TYR A 204 -12.34 8.69 16.63
CA TYR A 204 -12.64 8.41 18.03
C TYR A 204 -11.85 9.33 18.97
N TYR A 205 -10.56 9.53 18.70
CA TYR A 205 -9.71 10.44 19.42
C TYR A 205 -10.29 11.87 19.49
N TYR A 206 -10.80 12.40 18.36
CA TYR A 206 -11.36 13.74 18.29
C TYR A 206 -12.78 13.88 18.87
N LYS A 207 -13.58 12.80 18.95
CA LYS A 207 -14.91 12.86 19.60
C LYS A 207 -14.84 13.16 21.10
N LYS A 208 -13.68 12.94 21.74
CA LYS A 208 -13.37 13.14 23.18
C LYS A 208 -14.20 12.26 24.13
N GLY A 209 -13.56 11.79 25.20
CA GLY A 209 -14.18 11.00 26.27
C GLY A 209 -13.48 9.64 26.47
N PRO A 210 -13.57 9.04 27.68
CA PRO A 210 -12.80 7.84 28.01
C PRO A 210 -13.13 6.63 27.13
N ALA A 211 -14.41 6.40 26.86
CA ALA A 211 -14.84 5.30 25.97
C ALA A 211 -14.31 5.44 24.54
N PHE A 212 -14.15 6.68 24.04
CA PHE A 212 -13.61 6.92 22.72
C PHE A 212 -12.08 6.81 22.68
N LEU A 213 -11.37 7.09 23.79
CA LEU A 213 -9.94 6.84 23.88
C LEU A 213 -9.62 5.35 23.82
N GLU A 214 -10.40 4.52 24.51
CA GLU A 214 -10.29 3.06 24.42
C GLU A 214 -10.56 2.56 23.00
N ALA A 215 -11.62 3.04 22.35
CA ALA A 215 -11.91 2.70 20.96
C ALA A 215 -10.79 3.14 20.00
N ALA A 216 -10.22 4.34 20.19
CA ALA A 216 -9.08 4.82 19.41
C ALA A 216 -7.84 3.93 19.60
N GLU A 217 -7.56 3.48 20.83
CA GLU A 217 -6.44 2.59 21.12
C GLU A 217 -6.58 1.25 20.37
N ILE A 218 -7.78 0.65 20.39
CA ILE A 218 -8.06 -0.64 19.72
C ILE A 218 -7.82 -0.53 18.20
N GLU A 219 -8.34 0.50 17.54
CA GLU A 219 -8.19 0.66 16.09
C GLU A 219 -6.73 1.00 15.71
N LEU A 220 -6.00 1.75 16.55
CA LEU A 220 -4.57 1.97 16.33
C LEU A 220 -3.74 0.70 16.51
N GLN A 221 -4.10 -0.16 17.47
CA GLN A 221 -3.45 -1.46 17.63
C GLN A 221 -3.60 -2.30 16.36
N ARG A 222 -4.81 -2.35 15.78
CA ARG A 222 -5.07 -3.02 14.49
C ARG A 222 -4.23 -2.42 13.37
N ALA A 223 -4.16 -1.09 13.27
CA ALA A 223 -3.32 -0.41 12.28
C ALA A 223 -1.84 -0.76 12.41
N VAL A 224 -1.31 -0.82 13.65
CA VAL A 224 0.09 -1.20 13.92
C VAL A 224 0.35 -2.67 13.59
N VAL A 225 -0.60 -3.57 13.84
CA VAL A 225 -0.47 -4.99 13.45
C VAL A 225 -0.37 -5.14 11.93
N LEU A 226 -1.15 -4.37 11.18
CA LEU A 226 -1.15 -4.38 9.71
C LEU A 226 0.11 -3.73 9.11
N ASN A 227 0.71 -2.76 9.79
CA ASN A 227 1.93 -2.08 9.34
C ASN A 227 2.88 -1.76 10.52
N PRO A 228 3.64 -2.76 11.02
CA PRO A 228 4.44 -2.63 12.24
C PRO A 228 5.66 -1.72 12.09
N ASP A 229 6.13 -1.51 10.85
CA ASP A 229 7.31 -0.70 10.56
C ASP A 229 7.01 0.80 10.45
N HIS A 230 5.73 1.18 10.38
CA HIS A 230 5.32 2.57 10.28
C HIS A 230 5.55 3.34 11.59
N ILE A 231 6.69 4.05 11.67
CA ILE A 231 7.13 4.77 12.88
C ILE A 231 6.06 5.73 13.42
N TYR A 232 5.36 6.47 12.55
CA TYR A 232 4.33 7.40 13.01
C TYR A 232 3.11 6.71 13.62
N LEU A 233 2.68 5.53 13.12
CA LEU A 233 1.58 4.77 13.69
C LEU A 233 1.93 4.33 15.11
N ARG A 234 3.14 3.80 15.33
CA ARG A 234 3.61 3.39 16.66
C ARG A 234 3.67 4.56 17.64
N ARG A 235 4.15 5.73 17.20
CA ARG A 235 4.18 6.95 18.04
C ARG A 235 2.77 7.43 18.39
N LEU A 236 1.85 7.39 17.44
CA LEU A 236 0.46 7.76 17.67
C LEU A 236 -0.22 6.79 18.64
N TYR A 237 -0.03 5.48 18.44
CA TYR A 237 -0.52 4.44 19.34
C TYR A 237 -0.03 4.63 20.78
N ALA A 238 1.28 4.79 20.99
CA ALA A 238 1.86 5.02 22.32
C ALA A 238 1.28 6.28 23.00
N ARG A 239 1.02 7.35 22.23
CA ARG A 239 0.39 8.56 22.77
C ARG A 239 -1.04 8.32 23.22
N VAL A 240 -1.85 7.63 22.40
CA VAL A 240 -3.25 7.35 22.73
C VAL A 240 -3.35 6.41 23.93
N GLN A 241 -2.49 5.40 24.00
CA GLN A 241 -2.40 4.48 25.13
C GLN A 241 -2.10 5.22 26.44
N GLU A 242 -1.13 6.14 26.44
CA GLU A 242 -0.82 6.93 27.63
C GLU A 242 -1.99 7.83 28.06
N GLN A 243 -2.67 8.46 27.11
CA GLN A 243 -3.84 9.29 27.43
C GLN A 243 -5.02 8.47 27.96
N ASN A 244 -5.23 7.27 27.42
CA ASN A 244 -6.25 6.35 27.92
C ASN A 244 -5.93 5.93 29.37
N ARG A 245 -4.66 5.59 29.65
CA ARG A 245 -4.19 5.25 31.01
C ARG A 245 -4.47 6.38 32.01
N LEU A 246 -4.11 7.62 31.66
CA LEU A 246 -4.34 8.79 32.52
C LEU A 246 -5.83 9.04 32.78
N ALA A 247 -6.68 8.90 31.76
CA ALA A 247 -8.13 9.07 31.90
C ALA A 247 -8.75 8.02 32.85
N ILE A 248 -8.28 6.78 32.80
CA ILE A 248 -8.70 5.71 33.72
C ILE A 248 -8.28 6.02 35.16
N GLU A 249 -7.05 6.49 35.36
CA GLU A 249 -6.53 6.85 36.69
C GLU A 249 -7.32 8.03 37.30
N GLU A 250 -7.63 9.05 36.51
CA GLU A 250 -8.45 10.20 36.93
C GLU A 250 -9.87 9.74 37.31
N GLY A 251 -10.50 8.90 36.49
CA GLY A 251 -11.82 8.34 36.79
C GLY A 251 -11.86 7.52 38.09
N ARG A 252 -10.77 6.81 38.43
CA ARG A 252 -10.65 6.10 39.71
C ARG A 252 -10.55 7.06 40.89
N ARG A 253 -9.75 8.13 40.79
CA ARG A 253 -9.59 9.14 41.86
C ARG A 253 -10.90 9.86 42.19
N VAL A 254 -11.70 10.19 41.17
CA VAL A 254 -13.01 10.84 41.37
C VAL A 254 -13.97 9.91 42.14
N LYS A 255 -14.01 8.61 41.82
CA LYS A 255 -14.85 7.64 42.53
C LYS A 255 -14.46 7.47 44.00
N THR A 256 -13.16 7.45 44.32
CA THR A 256 -12.70 7.33 45.72
C THR A 256 -13.15 8.53 46.56
N ARG A 257 -13.02 9.77 46.05
CA ARG A 257 -13.45 10.98 46.79
C ARG A 257 -14.94 11.00 47.09
N HIS A 258 -15.79 10.58 46.15
CA HIS A 258 -17.24 10.55 46.37
C HIS A 258 -17.68 9.43 47.33
N GLY A 259 -16.89 8.36 47.45
CA GLY A 259 -17.17 7.26 48.39
C GLY A 259 -16.92 7.64 49.86
N GLU A 260 -16.02 8.57 50.13
CA GLU A 260 -15.69 9.03 51.49
C GLU A 260 -16.70 10.06 52.03
N GLU A 261 -17.36 10.83 51.16
CA GLU A 261 -18.37 11.81 51.57
C GLU A 261 -19.75 11.18 51.88
N GLY A 262 -20.01 9.96 51.39
CA GLY A 262 -21.31 9.28 51.50
C GLY A 262 -21.53 8.43 52.76
N THR A 263 -20.50 8.17 53.56
CA THR A 263 -20.57 7.30 54.77
C THR A 263 -20.68 8.08 56.09
N GLY A 264 -20.90 9.39 56.03
CA GLY A 264 -21.01 10.28 57.19
C GLY A 264 -22.43 10.58 57.71
N GLN A 265 -23.45 9.79 57.35
CA GLN A 265 -24.81 9.87 57.89
C GLN A 265 -25.14 8.63 58.71
#